data_AF-A0A927YRR5-F1
#
_entry.id   AF-A0A927YRR5-F1
#
_cell.length_a   1.000
_cell.length_b   1.000
_cell.length_c   1.000
_cell.angle_alpha   90.00
_cell.angle_beta   90.00
_cell.angle_gamma   90.00
#
_symmetry.space_group_name_H-M   'P 1'
#
loop_
_entity.id
_entity.type
_entity.pdbx_description
1 polymer ?
#
loop_
_entity_poly.entity_id
_entity_poly.type
_entity_poly.pdbx_seq_one_letter_code
_entity_poly.pdbx_strand_id
1 'polypeptide(L)'
;MSTIHKSPWLLHYDGSSCNGCDIEVLACTTPVYDVERFGVINTGNPMHADIFLITGGINSQNEAVVKQIYEQMPQPKVVIAVGTCACTGGIFKECYN
;
A
#
# COMPACT_ATOMS: atom_id res chain seq x y z
N MET A 1 1.66 3.71 -23.74
CA MET A 1 1.06 4.15 -22.47
C MET A 1 0.13 3.05 -22.02
N SER A 2 0.47 2.30 -20.96
CA SER A 2 -0.46 1.30 -20.41
C SER A 2 -1.71 2.04 -19.92
N THR A 3 -2.85 1.71 -20.50
CA THR A 3 -4.15 2.26 -20.12
C THR A 3 -4.40 1.88 -18.66
N ILE A 4 -4.30 2.83 -17.73
CA ILE A 4 -4.75 2.60 -16.36
C ILE A 4 -6.26 2.39 -16.44
N HIS A 5 -6.74 1.24 -15.99
CA HIS A 5 -8.15 0.87 -16.01
C HIS A 5 -8.97 1.83 -15.13
N LYS A 6 -10.25 2.04 -15.48
CA LYS A 6 -11.20 2.87 -14.71
C LYS A 6 -11.62 2.27 -13.36
N SER A 7 -10.96 1.18 -12.93
CA SER A 7 -11.32 0.39 -11.75
C SER A 7 -10.05 -0.18 -11.07
N PRO A 8 -9.16 0.68 -10.54
CA PRO A 8 -7.90 0.20 -9.96
C PRO A 8 -8.12 -0.43 -8.59
N TRP A 9 -7.69 -1.68 -8.40
CA TRP A 9 -7.86 -2.38 -7.11
C TRP A 9 -6.62 -2.26 -6.23
N LEU A 10 -6.85 -1.92 -4.97
CA LEU A 10 -5.83 -1.60 -3.99
C LEU A 10 -5.56 -2.81 -3.08
N LEU A 11 -4.30 -3.13 -2.85
CA LEU A 11 -3.88 -3.94 -1.71
C LEU A 11 -3.15 -3.02 -0.72
N HIS A 12 -3.78 -2.75 0.43
CA HIS A 12 -3.11 -2.07 1.54
C HIS A 12 -2.32 -3.05 2.39
N TYR A 13 -1.05 -2.71 2.66
CA TYR A 13 -0.18 -3.46 3.56
C TYR A 13 0.48 -2.54 4.57
N ASP A 14 0.43 -2.97 5.84
CA ASP A 14 1.14 -2.37 6.96
C ASP A 14 2.51 -3.04 7.11
N GLY A 15 3.56 -2.28 6.81
CA GLY A 15 4.94 -2.68 6.94
C GLY A 15 5.60 -2.19 8.22
N SER A 16 4.95 -2.24 9.39
CA SER A 16 5.45 -1.72 10.70
C SER A 16 5.15 -0.23 10.90
N SER A 17 3.88 0.11 10.77
CA SER A 17 3.33 1.43 11.01
C SER A 17 3.04 1.68 12.49
N CYS A 18 2.81 2.95 12.83
CA CYS A 18 2.22 3.37 14.10
C CYS A 18 0.68 3.53 14.00
N ASN A 19 0.06 2.94 12.98
CA ASN A 19 -1.36 3.03 12.63
C ASN A 19 -1.86 4.40 12.15
N GLY A 20 -1.04 5.46 12.21
CA GLY A 20 -1.44 6.79 11.76
C GLY A 20 -1.82 6.84 10.28
N CYS A 21 -0.93 6.35 9.39
CA CYS A 21 -1.22 6.33 7.95
C CYS A 21 -2.31 5.32 7.59
N ASP A 22 -2.42 4.21 8.33
CA ASP A 22 -3.44 3.17 8.11
C ASP A 22 -4.85 3.71 8.34
N ILE A 23 -5.04 4.49 9.41
CA ILE A 23 -6.32 5.14 9.71
C ILE A 23 -6.70 6.11 8.58
N GLU A 24 -5.76 6.87 8.03
CA GLU A 24 -6.04 7.78 6.92
C GLU A 24 -6.37 7.05 5.62
N VAL A 25 -5.70 5.93 5.34
CA VAL A 25 -6.03 5.06 4.20
C VAL A 25 -7.45 4.49 4.34
N LEU A 26 -7.82 4.01 5.52
CA LEU A 26 -9.17 3.52 5.79
C LEU A 26 -10.20 4.65 5.80
N ALA A 27 -9.85 5.84 6.30
CA ALA A 27 -10.73 7.01 6.26
C ALA A 27 -11.10 7.34 4.81
N CYS A 28 -10.16 7.21 3.86
CA CYS A 28 -10.43 7.41 2.44
C CYS A 28 -11.52 6.47 1.88
N THR A 29 -11.69 5.27 2.46
CA THR A 29 -12.76 4.32 2.06
C THR A 29 -14.10 4.59 2.75
N THR A 30 -14.18 5.55 3.65
CA THR A 30 -15.44 5.93 4.32
C THR A 30 -16.25 6.92 3.48
N PRO A 31 -17.57 7.06 3.72
CA PRO A 31 -18.45 7.91 2.90
C PRO A 31 -18.06 9.39 2.79
N VAL A 32 -17.24 9.91 3.70
CA VAL A 32 -16.80 11.31 3.67
C VAL A 32 -15.88 11.56 2.48
N TYR A 33 -14.97 10.63 2.18
CA TYR A 33 -13.98 10.78 1.11
C TYR A 33 -14.29 9.90 -0.11
N ASP A 34 -14.92 8.74 0.12
CA ASP A 34 -15.50 7.84 -0.88
C ASP A 34 -14.62 7.64 -2.10
N VAL A 35 -13.46 6.99 -1.91
CA VAL A 35 -12.59 6.62 -3.04
C VAL A 35 -13.22 5.57 -3.96
N GLU A 36 -14.22 4.83 -3.49
CA GLU A 36 -14.92 3.80 -4.28
C GLU A 36 -15.62 4.38 -5.51
N ARG A 37 -16.06 5.65 -5.46
CA ARG A 37 -16.62 6.34 -6.64
C ARG A 37 -15.68 6.42 -7.84
N PHE A 38 -14.37 6.29 -7.61
CA PHE A 38 -13.34 6.24 -8.66
C PHE A 38 -13.01 4.81 -9.10
N GLY A 39 -13.74 3.81 -8.59
CA GLY A 39 -13.51 2.38 -8.85
C GLY A 39 -12.40 1.77 -8.00
N VAL A 40 -11.96 2.46 -6.93
CA VAL A 40 -10.94 1.96 -6.00
C VAL A 40 -11.60 1.03 -4.99
N ILE A 41 -11.14 -0.22 -4.93
CA ILE A 41 -11.60 -1.20 -3.94
C ILE A 41 -10.38 -1.79 -3.22
N ASN A 42 -10.43 -1.85 -1.89
CA ASN A 42 -9.40 -2.52 -1.11
C ASN A 42 -9.63 -4.04 -1.12
N THR A 43 -8.78 -4.76 -1.85
CA THR A 43 -8.76 -6.22 -1.92
C THR A 43 -7.75 -6.80 -0.93
N GLY A 44 -8.12 -7.88 -0.25
CA GLY A 44 -7.20 -8.64 0.59
C GLY A 44 -6.33 -9.65 -0.16
N ASN A 45 -6.55 -9.81 -1.48
CA ASN A 45 -5.81 -10.78 -2.29
C ASN A 45 -4.84 -10.07 -3.26
N PRO A 46 -3.51 -10.31 -3.15
CA PRO A 46 -2.52 -9.71 -4.04
C PRO A 46 -2.70 -10.10 -5.51
N MET A 47 -3.25 -11.28 -5.80
CA MET A 47 -3.44 -11.74 -7.18
C MET A 47 -4.53 -10.94 -7.94
N HIS A 48 -5.35 -10.18 -7.23
CA HIS A 48 -6.41 -9.34 -7.80
C HIS A 48 -6.09 -7.84 -7.75
N ALA A 49 -4.94 -7.46 -7.19
CA ALA A 49 -4.60 -6.05 -6.95
C ALA A 49 -3.77 -5.47 -8.09
N ASP A 50 -4.07 -4.23 -8.47
CA ASP A 50 -3.31 -3.43 -9.43
C ASP A 50 -2.37 -2.45 -8.72
N ILE A 51 -2.75 -2.00 -7.52
CA ILE A 51 -2.01 -1.03 -6.72
C ILE A 51 -1.57 -1.68 -5.41
N PHE A 52 -0.27 -1.65 -5.15
CA PHE A 52 0.29 -2.01 -3.85
C PHE A 52 0.50 -0.74 -3.02
N LEU A 53 -0.34 -0.52 -2.01
CA LEU A 53 -0.23 0.62 -1.12
C LEU A 53 0.43 0.19 0.19
N ILE A 54 1.62 0.73 0.44
CA ILE A 54 2.43 0.41 1.61
C ILE A 54 2.40 1.58 2.58
N THR A 55 2.13 1.26 3.84
CA THR A 55 2.22 2.16 5.00
C THR A 55 3.25 1.60 5.97
N GLY A 56 3.79 2.45 6.86
CA GLY A 56 4.83 2.01 7.81
C GLY A 56 6.21 1.81 7.18
N GLY A 57 7.22 1.60 8.03
CA GLY A 57 8.62 1.49 7.60
C GLY A 57 9.08 0.04 7.39
N ILE A 58 9.46 -0.30 6.16
CA ILE A 58 9.96 -1.65 5.84
C ILE A 58 11.28 -1.91 6.56
N ASN A 59 11.34 -3.06 7.23
CA ASN A 59 12.46 -3.47 8.07
C ASN A 59 12.92 -4.88 7.68
N SER A 60 14.02 -5.32 8.27
CA SER A 60 14.61 -6.64 8.00
C SER A 60 13.67 -7.83 8.22
N GLN A 61 12.65 -7.69 9.08
CA GLN A 61 11.71 -8.77 9.40
C GLN A 61 10.58 -8.89 8.37
N ASN A 62 10.15 -7.79 7.75
CA ASN A 62 9.02 -7.77 6.82
C ASN A 62 9.41 -7.62 5.34
N GLU A 63 10.67 -7.27 5.03
CA GLU A 63 11.15 -7.06 3.66
C GLU A 63 10.86 -8.26 2.74
N ALA A 64 11.11 -9.48 3.21
CA ALA A 64 10.87 -10.70 2.43
C ALA A 64 9.37 -10.89 2.10
N VAL A 65 8.49 -10.56 3.04
CA VAL A 65 7.04 -10.66 2.86
C VAL A 65 6.55 -9.63 1.84
N VAL A 66 7.03 -8.39 1.94
CA VAL A 66 6.70 -7.31 0.98
C VAL A 66 7.14 -7.67 -0.43
N LYS A 67 8.35 -8.21 -0.59
CA LYS A 67 8.84 -8.70 -1.90
C LYS A 67 7.97 -9.82 -2.45
N GLN A 68 7.62 -10.80 -1.63
CA GLN A 68 6.77 -11.91 -2.05
C GLN A 68 5.37 -11.43 -2.49
N ILE A 69 4.75 -10.54 -1.73
CA ILE A 69 3.45 -9.94 -2.08
C ILE A 69 3.56 -9.21 -3.42
N TYR A 70 4.59 -8.37 -3.57
CA TYR A 70 4.83 -7.64 -4.81
C TYR A 70 5.03 -8.60 -5.99
N GLU A 71 5.77 -9.69 -5.83
CA GLU A 71 5.98 -10.70 -6.89
C GLU A 71 4.69 -11.42 -7.30
N GLN A 72 3.80 -11.70 -6.36
CA GLN A 72 2.51 -12.37 -6.61
C GLN A 72 1.50 -11.51 -7.36
N MET A 73 1.64 -10.18 -7.34
CA MET A 73 0.72 -9.28 -8.04
C MET A 73 0.87 -9.36 -9.58
N PRO A 74 -0.24 -9.39 -10.35
CA PRO A 74 -0.21 -9.40 -11.81
C PRO A 74 0.32 -8.08 -12.40
N GLN A 75 0.73 -8.10 -13.66
CA GLN A 75 1.07 -6.88 -14.41
C GLN A 75 -0.13 -6.43 -15.26
N PRO A 76 -0.39 -5.11 -15.42
CA PRO A 76 0.40 -3.97 -14.93
C PRO A 76 0.13 -3.62 -13.46
N LYS A 77 1.18 -3.46 -12.64
CA LYS A 77 1.07 -3.04 -11.23
C LYS A 77 1.82 -1.77 -10.89
N VAL A 78 1.34 -1.04 -9.89
CA VAL A 78 1.94 0.20 -9.37
C VAL A 78 2.13 0.09 -7.86
N VAL A 79 3.18 0.71 -7.32
CA VAL A 79 3.44 0.80 -5.88
C VAL A 79 3.24 2.24 -5.41
N ILE A 80 2.54 2.42 -4.30
CA ILE A 80 2.33 3.71 -3.62
C ILE A 80 2.86 3.57 -2.20
N ALA A 81 3.87 4.36 -1.85
CA ALA A 81 4.35 4.50 -0.48
C ALA A 81 3.63 5.67 0.20
N VAL A 82 3.01 5.43 1.36
CA VAL A 82 2.24 6.43 2.10
C VAL A 82 2.92 6.74 3.43
N GLY A 83 3.21 8.02 3.63
CA GLY A 83 3.85 8.55 4.83
C GLY A 83 5.38 8.50 4.79
N THR A 84 6.01 9.28 5.67
CA THR A 84 7.46 9.46 5.69
C THR A 84 8.21 8.16 6.01
N CYS A 85 7.64 7.30 6.86
CA CYS A 85 8.25 6.02 7.22
C CYS A 85 8.35 5.09 5.99
N ALA A 86 7.30 4.99 5.18
CA ALA A 86 7.31 4.15 3.99
C ALA A 86 8.21 4.72 2.88
N CYS A 87 8.23 6.05 2.72
CA CYS A 87 8.99 6.70 1.64
C CYS A 87 10.51 6.72 1.89
N THR A 88 10.94 7.02 3.12
CA THR A 88 12.36 7.28 3.42
C THR A 88 12.87 6.62 4.70
N GLY A 89 12.03 5.86 5.41
CA GLY A 89 12.31 5.36 6.77
C GLY A 89 12.02 6.40 7.86
N GLY A 90 11.85 7.68 7.51
CA GLY A 90 11.58 8.76 8.46
C GLY A 90 12.60 8.81 9.59
N ILE A 91 12.11 9.01 10.82
CA ILE A 91 12.96 9.04 12.02
C ILE A 91 13.58 7.68 12.36
N PHE A 92 13.09 6.59 11.76
CA PHE A 92 13.55 5.22 12.02
C PHE A 92 14.59 4.73 11.00
N LYS A 93 15.00 5.57 10.05
CA LYS A 93 15.89 5.19 8.94
C LYS A 93 17.22 4.57 9.40
N GLU A 94 17.77 5.05 10.50
CA GLU A 94 19.06 4.60 11.05
C GLU A 94 18.89 3.67 12.26
N CYS A 95 17.66 3.23 12.53
CA CYS A 95 17.43 2.23 13.57
C CYS A 95 17.95 0.87 13.11
N TYR A 96 18.22 0.00 14.09
CA TYR A 96 18.83 -1.31 13.86
C TYR A 96 17.89 -2.35 13.21
N ASN A 97 16.61 -2.02 13.04
CA ASN A 97 15.57 -2.92 12.53
C ASN A 97 15.16 -2.53 11.12
#